data_AF-A0A4Z2D482-F1
#
_entry.id   AF-A0A4Z2D482-F1
#
_cell.length_a   1.000
_cell.length_b   1.000
_cell.length_c   1.000
_cell.angle_alpha   90.00
_cell.angle_beta   90.00
_cell.angle_gamma   90.00
#
_symmetry.space_group_name_H-M   'P 1'
#
loop_
_entity.id
_entity.type
_entity.pdbx_description
1 polymer ?
#
loop_
_entity_poly.entity_id
_entity_poly.type
_entity_poly.pdbx_seq_one_letter_code
_entity_poly.pdbx_strand_id
1 'polypeptide(L)'
;MVALTCGQRCLQIILVIFNTVVLLCGTTLLVVGLVACVSLSKYSKTDVTVRGFSVSLVILGVITFFLGMIGCCAACKESLCKLILYAMLLLIVILCEVAAGIGALVMKDEVREKFTIGVKDAVKNYYNNPDLKSVIDKIQDEVKVEHIYNYFSLA
;
A
#
# COMPACT_ATOMS: atom_id res chain seq x y z
N MET A 1 -22.65 26.31 24.02
CA MET A 1 -22.07 25.88 22.73
C MET A 1 -20.63 26.35 22.72
N VAL A 2 -19.66 25.44 22.84
CA VAL A 2 -18.25 25.83 22.75
C VAL A 2 -17.97 26.12 21.29
N ALA A 3 -17.68 27.39 20.95
CA ALA A 3 -17.23 27.76 19.62
C ALA A 3 -15.86 27.13 19.39
N LEU A 4 -15.81 26.06 18.60
CA LEU A 4 -14.57 25.42 18.21
C LEU A 4 -13.76 26.42 17.38
N THR A 5 -12.51 26.66 17.78
CA THR A 5 -11.62 27.58 17.06
C THR A 5 -11.44 27.13 15.61
N CYS A 6 -11.20 28.08 14.69
CA CYS A 6 -11.02 27.80 13.26
C CYS A 6 -9.93 26.73 13.02
N GLY A 7 -8.86 26.74 13.84
CA GLY A 7 -7.78 25.75 13.80
C GLY A 7 -8.21 24.31 14.11
N GLN A 8 -9.10 24.10 15.09
CA GLN A 8 -9.60 22.76 15.41
C GLN A 8 -10.46 22.19 14.27
N ARG A 9 -11.26 23.04 13.60
CA ARG A 9 -12.06 22.63 12.44
C ARG A 9 -11.17 22.27 11.25
N CYS A 10 -10.13 23.06 10.96
CA CYS A 10 -9.15 22.73 9.92
C CYS A 10 -8.46 21.38 10.19
N LEU A 11 -7.98 21.16 11.42
CA LEU A 11 -7.31 19.91 11.78
C LEU A 11 -8.23 18.70 11.63
N GLN A 12 -9.50 18.82 12.03
CA GLN A 12 -10.50 17.77 11.90
C GLN A 12 -10.76 17.43 10.43
N ILE A 13 -10.91 18.43 9.56
CA ILE A 13 -11.12 18.23 8.11
C ILE A 13 -9.93 17.51 7.47
N ILE A 14 -8.71 17.94 7.79
CA ILE A 14 -7.47 17.30 7.28
C ILE A 14 -7.42 15.83 7.72
N LEU A 15 -7.74 15.54 8.99
CA LEU A 15 -7.77 14.18 9.53
C LEU A 15 -8.82 13.29 8.86
N VAL A 16 -10.01 13.81 8.55
CA VAL A 16 -11.05 13.07 7.80
C VAL A 16 -10.56 12.72 6.41
N ILE A 17 -10.00 13.69 5.69
CA ILE A 17 -9.50 13.48 4.32
C ILE A 17 -8.39 12.44 4.33
N PHE A 18 -7.40 12.60 5.22
CA PHE A 18 -6.29 11.67 5.34
C PHE A 18 -6.76 10.24 5.65
N ASN A 19 -7.64 10.07 6.63
CA ASN A 19 -8.17 8.74 6.98
C ASN A 19 -9.03 8.12 5.87
N THR A 20 -9.72 8.94 5.08
CA THR A 20 -10.46 8.47 3.92
C THR A 20 -9.50 7.93 2.85
N VAL A 21 -8.39 8.62 2.59
CA VAL A 21 -7.35 8.12 1.68
C VAL A 21 -6.74 6.82 2.21
N VAL A 22 -6.41 6.74 3.50
CA VAL A 22 -5.89 5.52 4.13
C VAL A 22 -6.88 4.36 3.99
N LEU A 23 -8.18 4.62 4.18
CA LEU A 23 -9.23 3.63 4.01
C LEU A 23 -9.26 3.08 2.57
N LEU A 24 -9.23 3.97 1.57
CA LEU A 24 -9.20 3.58 0.16
C LEU A 24 -7.95 2.75 -0.19
N CYS A 25 -6.78 3.15 0.33
CA CYS A 25 -5.54 2.37 0.19
C CYS A 25 -5.65 0.98 0.85
N GLY A 26 -6.25 0.89 2.03
CA GLY A 26 -6.47 -0.40 2.70
C GLY A 26 -7.39 -1.31 1.87
N THR A 27 -8.45 -0.76 1.29
CA THR A 27 -9.35 -1.50 0.40
C THR A 27 -8.64 -1.99 -0.86
N THR A 28 -7.81 -1.16 -1.50
CA THR A 28 -7.06 -1.60 -2.70
C THR A 28 -6.03 -2.68 -2.37
N LEU A 29 -5.30 -2.53 -1.25
CA LEU A 29 -4.37 -3.56 -0.77
C LEU A 29 -5.07 -4.88 -0.47
N LEU A 30 -6.27 -4.85 0.13
CA LEU A 30 -7.10 -6.04 0.36
C LEU A 30 -7.46 -6.73 -0.95
N VAL A 31 -7.98 -5.98 -1.92
CA VAL A 31 -8.38 -6.55 -3.22
C VAL A 31 -7.18 -7.17 -3.92
N VAL A 32 -6.05 -6.45 -4.00
CA VAL A 32 -4.82 -6.96 -4.63
C VAL A 32 -4.29 -8.19 -3.90
N GLY A 33 -4.22 -8.15 -2.57
CA GLY A 33 -3.74 -9.26 -1.74
C GLY A 33 -4.61 -10.51 -1.88
N LEU A 34 -5.95 -10.35 -1.90
CA LEU A 34 -6.89 -11.46 -2.08
C LEU A 34 -6.78 -12.05 -3.48
N VAL A 35 -6.72 -11.22 -4.53
CA VAL A 35 -6.53 -11.68 -5.91
C VAL A 35 -5.21 -12.45 -6.04
N ALA A 36 -4.13 -11.94 -5.45
CA ALA A 36 -2.84 -12.63 -5.42
C ALA A 36 -2.94 -13.97 -4.67
N CYS A 37 -3.59 -14.01 -3.51
CA CYS A 37 -3.69 -15.22 -2.69
C CYS A 37 -4.50 -16.32 -3.41
N VAL A 38 -5.60 -15.95 -4.06
CA VAL A 38 -6.42 -16.87 -4.86
C VAL A 38 -5.65 -17.36 -6.09
N SER A 39 -4.92 -16.48 -6.76
CA SER A 39 -4.12 -16.85 -7.95
C SER A 39 -3.01 -17.82 -7.57
N LEU A 40 -2.26 -17.53 -6.52
CA LEU A 40 -1.17 -18.39 -6.04
C LEU A 40 -1.66 -19.74 -5.49
N SER A 41 -2.87 -19.78 -4.91
CA SER A 41 -3.49 -21.03 -4.45
C SER A 41 -3.73 -22.04 -5.58
N LYS A 42 -3.98 -21.56 -6.81
CA LYS A 42 -4.13 -22.41 -8.00
C LYS A 42 -2.80 -23.02 -8.49
N TYR A 43 -1.67 -22.40 -8.17
CA TYR A 43 -0.34 -22.86 -8.57
C TYR A 43 0.37 -23.51 -7.37
N SER A 44 0.23 -24.84 -7.25
CA SER A 44 0.77 -25.64 -6.14
C SER A 44 2.30 -25.64 -5.99
N LYS A 45 3.03 -25.12 -6.98
CA LYS A 45 4.51 -24.98 -6.97
C LYS A 45 5.01 -23.55 -6.76
N THR A 46 4.20 -22.68 -6.16
CA THR A 46 4.61 -21.30 -5.87
C THR A 46 5.60 -21.26 -4.71
N ASP A 47 6.67 -20.48 -4.87
CA ASP A 47 7.66 -20.22 -3.82
C ASP A 47 7.02 -19.71 -2.51
N VAL A 48 7.49 -20.26 -1.38
CA VAL A 48 7.00 -19.89 -0.03
C VAL A 48 7.14 -18.39 0.24
N THR A 49 8.14 -17.74 -0.35
CA THR A 49 8.37 -16.29 -0.24
C THR A 49 7.30 -15.48 -0.95
N VAL A 50 6.89 -15.86 -2.16
CA VAL A 50 5.86 -15.15 -2.94
C VAL A 50 4.49 -15.32 -2.29
N ARG A 51 4.20 -16.53 -1.79
CA ARG A 51 2.99 -16.79 -1.01
C ARG A 51 2.97 -15.98 0.28
N GLY A 52 4.10 -15.93 0.99
CA GLY A 52 4.28 -15.11 2.19
C GLY A 52 3.99 -13.63 1.92
N PHE A 53 4.55 -13.08 0.84
CA PHE A 53 4.32 -11.69 0.44
C PHE A 53 2.84 -11.38 0.17
N SER A 54 2.14 -12.26 -0.56
CA SER A 54 0.70 -12.09 -0.81
C SER A 54 -0.14 -12.12 0.47
N VAL A 55 0.19 -13.00 1.41
CA VAL A 55 -0.51 -13.08 2.71
C VAL A 55 -0.23 -11.82 3.53
N SER A 56 1.01 -11.33 3.55
CA SER A 56 1.38 -10.09 4.22
C SER A 56 0.61 -8.89 3.67
N LEU A 57 0.39 -8.80 2.34
CA LEU A 57 -0.44 -7.75 1.73
C LEU A 57 -1.89 -7.78 2.23
N VAL A 58 -2.48 -8.96 2.38
CA VAL A 58 -3.84 -9.11 2.94
C VAL A 58 -3.86 -8.62 4.39
N ILE A 59 -2.91 -9.07 5.21
CA ILE A 59 -2.83 -8.68 6.63
C ILE A 59 -2.68 -7.16 6.76
N LEU A 60 -1.75 -6.56 6.01
CA LEU A 60 -1.55 -5.11 5.99
C LEU A 60 -2.80 -4.37 5.49
N GLY A 61 -3.47 -4.89 4.46
CA GLY A 61 -4.73 -4.35 3.95
C GLY A 61 -5.85 -4.36 5.00
N VAL A 62 -6.00 -5.47 5.75
CA VAL A 62 -6.99 -5.58 6.84
C VAL A 62 -6.71 -4.53 7.92
N ILE A 63 -5.46 -4.45 8.38
CA ILE A 63 -5.06 -3.52 9.44
C ILE A 63 -5.31 -2.08 9.01
N THR A 64 -4.84 -1.70 7.81
CA THR A 64 -5.00 -0.33 7.28
C THR A 64 -6.46 0.04 7.02
N PHE A 65 -7.29 -0.90 6.55
CA PHE A 65 -8.72 -0.71 6.40
C PHE A 65 -9.40 -0.40 7.74
N PHE A 66 -9.13 -1.21 8.79
CA PHE A 66 -9.70 -0.96 10.11
C PHE A 66 -9.17 0.33 10.74
N LEU A 67 -7.89 0.67 10.54
CA LEU A 67 -7.32 1.95 10.98
C LEU A 67 -8.03 3.14 10.32
N GLY A 68 -8.30 3.08 9.02
CA GLY A 68 -9.06 4.11 8.29
C GLY A 68 -10.51 4.23 8.78
N MET A 69 -11.19 3.10 9.01
CA MET A 69 -12.55 3.06 9.56
C MET A 69 -12.64 3.69 10.95
N ILE A 70 -11.70 3.33 11.83
CA ILE A 70 -11.60 3.88 13.19
C ILE A 70 -11.28 5.38 13.12
N GLY A 71 -10.37 5.80 12.24
CA GLY A 71 -10.01 7.20 12.04
C GLY A 71 -11.17 8.06 11.56
N CYS A 72 -11.96 7.58 10.60
CA CYS A 72 -13.18 8.25 10.15
C CYS A 72 -14.21 8.34 11.29
N CYS A 73 -14.45 7.25 12.03
CA CYS A 73 -15.32 7.23 13.20
C CYS A 73 -14.88 8.19 14.31
N ALA A 74 -13.57 8.28 14.56
CA ALA A 74 -12.98 9.17 15.56
C ALA A 74 -13.14 10.64 15.17
N ALA A 75 -13.04 10.95 13.89
CA ALA A 75 -13.19 12.30 13.37
C ALA A 75 -14.66 12.77 13.29
N CYS A 76 -15.62 11.87 13.07
CA CYS A 76 -17.05 12.22 13.02
C CYS A 76 -17.68 12.50 14.40
N LYS A 77 -17.12 11.96 15.49
CA LYS A 77 -17.63 12.18 16.85
C LYS A 77 -16.97 13.41 17.48
N GLU A 78 -17.78 14.44 17.76
CA GLU A 78 -17.39 15.73 18.36
C GLU A 78 -16.99 15.63 19.85
N SER A 79 -16.25 14.58 20.23
CA SER A 79 -15.72 14.39 21.57
C SER A 79 -14.19 14.43 21.54
N LEU A 80 -13.61 15.48 22.14
CA LEU A 80 -12.17 15.71 22.23
C LEU A 80 -11.37 14.50 22.75
N CYS A 81 -11.95 13.74 23.68
CA CYS A 81 -11.34 12.53 24.22
C CYS A 81 -11.06 11.47 23.13
N LYS A 82 -11.94 11.32 22.12
CA LYS A 82 -11.74 10.35 21.02
C LYS A 82 -10.69 10.79 20.01
N LEU A 83 -10.56 12.11 19.79
CA LEU A 83 -9.52 12.67 18.92
C LEU A 83 -8.13 12.53 19.55
N ILE A 84 -8.01 12.76 20.87
CA ILE A 84 -6.76 12.58 21.63
C ILE A 84 -6.36 11.10 21.65
N LEU A 85 -7.32 10.19 21.89
CA LEU A 85 -7.04 8.75 21.87
C LEU A 85 -6.55 8.29 20.49
N TYR A 86 -7.14 8.80 19.42
CA TYR A 86 -6.71 8.53 18.04
C TYR A 86 -5.31 9.09 17.74
N ALA A 87 -5.00 10.30 18.20
CA ALA A 87 -3.66 10.88 18.06
C ALA A 87 -2.58 10.07 18.81
N MET A 88 -2.90 9.56 20.00
CA MET A 88 -2.01 8.66 20.74
C MET A 88 -1.79 7.34 20.00
N LEU A 89 -2.84 6.78 19.40
CA LEU A 89 -2.74 5.56 18.61
C LEU A 89 -1.87 5.76 17.35
N LEU A 90 -2.01 6.89 16.66
CA LEU A 90 -1.12 7.25 15.55
C LEU A 90 0.33 7.41 15.98
N LEU A 91 0.58 8.02 17.14
CA LEU A 91 1.93 8.15 17.67
C LEU A 91 2.59 6.78 17.87
N ILE A 92 1.85 5.81 18.43
CA ILE A 92 2.34 4.43 18.61
C ILE A 92 2.63 3.78 17.26
N VAL A 93 1.75 3.94 16.27
CA VAL A 93 1.96 3.42 14.90
C VAL A 93 3.24 4.02 14.28
N ILE A 94 3.49 5.32 14.44
CA ILE A 94 4.71 5.96 13.94
C ILE A 94 5.97 5.35 14.58
N LEU A 95 5.94 5.10 15.89
CA LEU A 95 7.08 4.47 16.58
C LEU A 95 7.31 3.03 16.07
N CYS A 96 6.23 2.27 15.84
CA CYS A 96 6.32 0.94 15.23
C CYS A 96 6.87 0.99 13.80
N GLU A 97 6.45 1.94 12.98
CA GLU A 97 6.96 2.15 11.61
C GLU A 97 8.44 2.51 11.61
N VAL A 98 8.89 3.38 12.52
CA VAL A 98 10.32 3.69 12.65
C VAL A 98 11.13 2.45 13.02
N ALA A 99 10.65 1.65 13.98
CA ALA A 99 11.31 0.40 14.37
C ALA A 99 11.35 -0.62 13.20
N ALA A 100 10.24 -0.76 12.47
CA ALA A 100 10.16 -1.63 11.29
C ALA A 100 11.08 -1.14 10.17
N GLY A 101 11.15 0.17 9.93
CA GLY A 101 12.05 0.79 8.95
C GLY A 101 13.52 0.55 9.27
N ILE A 102 13.92 0.69 10.54
CA ILE A 102 15.27 0.34 10.98
C ILE A 102 15.55 -1.15 10.74
N GLY A 103 14.61 -2.04 11.11
CA GLY A 103 14.74 -3.47 10.84
C GLY A 103 14.90 -3.78 9.35
N ALA A 104 14.13 -3.11 8.49
CA ALA A 104 14.22 -3.25 7.04
C ALA A 104 15.58 -2.78 6.49
N LEU A 105 16.18 -1.72 7.04
CA LEU A 105 17.52 -1.26 6.67
C LEU A 105 18.60 -2.26 7.05
N VAL A 106 18.47 -2.93 8.20
CA VAL A 106 19.41 -3.97 8.64
C VAL A 106 19.35 -5.19 7.72
N MET A 107 18.15 -5.59 7.27
CA MET A 107 17.95 -6.75 6.40
C MET A 107 17.96 -6.42 4.90
N LYS A 108 18.35 -5.20 4.52
CA LYS A 108 18.21 -4.68 3.14
C LYS A 108 18.88 -5.58 2.10
N ASP A 109 20.01 -6.20 2.45
CA ASP A 109 20.83 -6.95 1.51
C ASP A 109 20.19 -8.31 1.20
N GLU A 110 19.67 -9.01 2.22
CA GLU A 110 18.92 -10.25 2.04
C GLU A 110 17.62 -10.03 1.26
N VAL A 111 16.89 -8.94 1.56
CA VAL A 111 15.66 -8.58 0.84
C VAL A 111 15.96 -8.28 -0.63
N ARG A 112 17.05 -7.57 -0.92
CA ARG A 112 17.47 -7.26 -2.30
C ARG A 112 17.78 -8.51 -3.11
N GLU A 113 18.48 -9.48 -2.52
CA GLU A 113 18.81 -10.74 -3.19
C GLU A 113 17.54 -11.55 -3.50
N LYS A 114 16.68 -11.76 -2.49
CA LYS A 114 15.41 -12.48 -2.65
C LYS A 114 14.48 -11.82 -3.66
N PHE A 115 14.40 -10.50 -3.66
CA PHE A 115 13.61 -9.74 -4.63
C PHE A 115 14.16 -9.90 -6.05
N THR A 116 15.48 -9.83 -6.24
CA THR A 116 16.11 -10.00 -7.56
C THR A 116 15.84 -11.39 -8.13
N ILE A 117 15.91 -12.43 -7.30
CA ILE A 117 15.58 -13.80 -7.70
C ILE A 117 14.10 -13.92 -8.06
N GLY A 118 13.21 -13.40 -7.20
CA GLY A 118 11.76 -13.45 -7.43
C GLY A 118 11.32 -12.72 -8.71
N VAL A 119 11.90 -11.54 -8.99
CA VAL A 119 11.64 -10.80 -10.24
C VAL A 119 12.17 -11.57 -11.45
N LYS A 120 13.39 -12.14 -11.37
CA LYS A 120 13.94 -12.95 -12.46
C LYS A 120 13.08 -14.17 -12.77
N ASP A 121 12.59 -14.87 -11.75
CA ASP A 121 11.70 -16.02 -11.94
C ASP A 121 10.31 -15.63 -12.43
N ALA A 122 9.76 -14.50 -11.97
CA ALA A 122 8.52 -13.95 -12.51
C ALA A 122 8.67 -13.62 -14.01
N VAL A 123 9.75 -12.97 -14.40
CA VAL A 123 10.07 -12.65 -15.81
C VAL A 123 10.31 -13.92 -16.62
N LYS A 124 11.00 -14.92 -16.08
CA LYS A 124 11.28 -16.18 -16.79
C LYS A 124 10.01 -17.00 -17.05
N ASN A 125 9.08 -17.03 -16.08
CA ASN A 125 7.78 -17.67 -16.25
C ASN A 125 6.83 -16.87 -17.16
N TYR A 126 7.05 -15.56 -17.26
CA TYR A 126 6.32 -14.68 -18.15
C TYR A 126 6.63 -14.95 -19.64
N TYR A 127 7.89 -15.22 -20.01
CA TYR A 127 8.29 -15.55 -21.39
C TYR A 127 7.68 -16.86 -21.94
N ASN A 128 7.15 -17.74 -21.08
CA ASN A 128 6.55 -19.00 -21.49
C ASN A 128 5.04 -18.88 -21.83
N ASN A 129 4.42 -17.70 -21.67
CA ASN A 129 3.01 -17.47 -21.98
C ASN A 129 2.86 -16.41 -23.10
N PRO A 130 2.61 -16.82 -24.36
CA PRO A 130 2.60 -15.92 -25.52
C PRO A 130 1.51 -14.84 -25.46
N ASP A 131 0.37 -15.09 -24.82
CA ASP A 131 -0.74 -14.13 -24.70
C ASP A 131 -0.40 -12.95 -23.78
N LEU A 132 0.32 -13.21 -22.70
CA LEU A 132 0.74 -12.20 -21.72
C LEU A 132 1.86 -11.30 -22.26
N LYS A 133 2.73 -11.85 -23.12
CA LYS A 133 3.79 -11.10 -23.84
C LYS A 133 3.23 -9.91 -24.59
N SER A 134 2.18 -10.14 -25.36
CA SER A 134 1.56 -9.10 -26.21
C SER A 134 0.91 -7.95 -25.44
N VAL A 135 0.47 -8.19 -24.20
CA VAL A 135 -0.23 -7.18 -23.39
C VAL A 135 0.77 -6.29 -22.65
N ILE A 136 1.84 -6.85 -22.07
CA ILE A 136 2.86 -6.00 -21.42
C ILE A 136 3.76 -5.31 -22.44
N ASP A 137 4.06 -5.92 -23.60
CA ASP A 137 4.77 -5.20 -24.66
C ASP A 137 3.98 -3.95 -25.08
N LYS A 138 2.64 -4.02 -25.18
CA LYS A 138 1.79 -2.85 -25.44
C LYS A 138 1.85 -1.81 -24.31
N ILE A 139 1.77 -2.24 -23.05
CA ILE A 139 1.85 -1.33 -21.89
C ILE A 139 3.25 -0.69 -21.80
N GLN A 140 4.32 -1.43 -22.08
CA GLN A 140 5.70 -0.93 -22.05
C GLN A 140 6.00 0.02 -23.20
N ASP A 141 5.40 -0.18 -24.37
CA ASP A 141 5.49 0.79 -25.48
C ASP A 141 4.73 2.08 -25.15
N GLU A 142 3.51 1.99 -24.61
CA GLU A 142 2.72 3.16 -24.20
C GLU A 142 3.43 3.99 -23.12
N VAL A 143 4.03 3.33 -22.11
CA VAL A 143 4.77 3.98 -21.01
C VAL A 143 6.11 4.59 -21.46
N LYS A 144 6.81 3.99 -22.44
CA LYS A 144 8.03 4.60 -23.01
C LYS A 144 7.72 5.83 -23.85
N VAL A 145 6.56 5.85 -24.50
CA VAL A 145 6.13 6.95 -25.37
C VAL A 145 5.75 8.18 -24.54
N GLU A 146 5.05 8.03 -23.41
CA GLU A 146 4.56 9.19 -22.65
C GLU A 146 5.68 10.07 -22.02
N HIS A 147 6.83 9.48 -21.69
CA HIS A 147 7.97 10.23 -21.14
C HIS A 147 8.90 10.86 -22.19
N ILE A 148 8.94 10.38 -23.43
CA ILE A 148 9.83 10.90 -24.48
C ILE A 148 9.20 12.10 -25.20
N TYR A 149 7.88 12.12 -25.40
CA TYR A 149 7.20 13.23 -26.10
C TYR A 149 7.16 14.52 -25.28
N ASN A 150 7.10 14.43 -23.96
CA ASN A 150 7.06 15.62 -23.10
C ASN A 150 8.44 16.32 -22.98
N TYR A 151 9.54 15.59 -23.22
CA TYR A 151 10.89 16.16 -23.28
C TYR A 151 11.22 16.82 -24.63
N PHE A 152 10.59 16.37 -25.72
CA PHE A 152 10.82 16.89 -27.07
C PHE A 152 9.83 18.00 -27.49
N SER A 153 8.69 18.13 -26.81
CA SER A 153 7.72 19.22 -27.08
C SER A 153 8.03 20.54 -26.33
N LEU A 154 9.07 20.55 -25.49
CA LEU A 154 9.52 21.71 -24.68
C LEU A 154 10.95 22.19 -25.05
N ALA A 155 11.53 21.65 -26.12
CA ALA A 155 12.81 22.11 -26.71
C ALA A 155 12.55 22.64 -28.13
#